data_AF-M5JN55-F1
#
_entry.id   AF-M5JN55-F1
#
_cell.length_a   1.000
_cell.length_b   1.000
_cell.length_c   1.000
_cell.angle_alpha   90.00
_cell.angle_beta   90.00
_cell.angle_gamma   90.00
#
_symmetry.space_group_name_H-M   'P 1'
#
loop_
_entity.id
_entity.type
_entity.pdbx_description
1 polymer ?
#
loop_
_entity_poly.entity_id
_entity_poly.type
_entity_poly.pdbx_seq_one_letter_code
_entity_poly.pdbx_strand_id
1 'polypeptide(L)'
;MPIQRLSVTTVVPSRRDPYKYISFTLETEAESFDDVFEKLAEDGCLKGHRIQTNEIADGTRVAVERTPHIVGLNGIAVICPVHFDYVYSQEISEDA
;
A
#
# COMPACT_ATOMS: atom_id res chain seq x y z
N MET A 1 -8.51 16.01 -1.65
CA MET A 1 -7.44 15.75 -2.66
C MET A 1 -7.68 14.36 -3.25
N PRO A 2 -7.22 14.05 -4.47
CA PRO A 2 -7.36 12.69 -5.01
C PRO A 2 -6.54 11.68 -4.21
N ILE A 3 -6.91 10.39 -4.29
CA ILE A 3 -6.20 9.28 -3.65
C ILE A 3 -5.18 8.71 -4.62
N GLN A 4 -3.91 8.73 -4.23
CA GLN A 4 -2.83 8.06 -4.93
C GLN A 4 -2.60 6.68 -4.34
N ARG A 5 -2.49 5.67 -5.21
CA ARG A 5 -2.26 4.28 -4.83
C ARG A 5 -0.82 3.89 -5.16
N LEU A 6 -0.16 3.31 -4.18
CA LEU A 6 1.26 3.00 -4.24
C LEU A 6 1.49 1.54 -3.82
N SER A 7 2.25 0.79 -4.63
CA SER A 7 2.85 -0.46 -4.16
C SER A 7 4.17 -0.12 -3.49
N VAL A 8 4.26 -0.37 -2.18
CA VAL A 8 5.45 -0.12 -1.36
C VAL A 8 6.13 -1.44 -1.07
N THR A 9 7.38 -1.60 -1.52
CA THR A 9 8.22 -2.74 -1.18
C THR A 9 9.36 -2.30 -0.29
N THR A 10 9.49 -2.87 0.91
CA THR A 10 10.49 -2.51 1.92
C THR A 10 11.20 -3.71 2.54
N VAL A 11 12.28 -3.47 3.28
CA VAL A 11 13.02 -4.47 4.06
C VAL A 11 12.84 -4.20 5.55
N VAL A 12 12.76 -5.27 6.36
CA VAL A 12 12.80 -5.14 7.83
C VAL A 12 14.18 -5.58 8.30
N PRO A 13 15.05 -4.66 8.75
CA PRO A 13 16.43 -4.99 9.11
C PRO A 13 16.55 -6.07 10.20
N SER A 14 15.55 -6.19 11.08
CA SER A 14 15.52 -7.18 12.16
C SER A 14 15.07 -8.58 11.72
N ARG A 15 14.58 -8.76 10.48
CA ARG A 15 14.27 -10.09 9.96
C ARG A 15 15.57 -10.78 9.60
N ARG A 16 15.79 -11.96 10.20
CA ARG A 16 16.97 -12.83 9.97
C ARG A 16 17.17 -13.24 8.51
N ASP A 17 16.14 -13.11 7.67
CA ASP A 17 16.21 -13.40 6.25
C ASP A 17 16.41 -12.09 5.46
N PRO A 18 17.63 -11.82 4.96
CA PRO A 18 17.95 -10.60 4.23
C PRO A 18 17.24 -10.49 2.86
N TYR A 19 16.58 -11.56 2.38
CA TYR A 19 15.85 -11.57 1.11
C TYR A 19 14.34 -11.38 1.26
N LYS A 20 13.84 -11.29 2.51
CA LYS A 20 12.40 -11.21 2.76
C LYS A 20 11.89 -9.77 2.72
N TYR A 21 11.71 -9.27 1.50
CA TYR A 21 10.98 -8.03 1.24
C TYR A 21 9.54 -8.11 1.77
N ILE A 22 9.01 -6.97 2.20
CA ILE A 22 7.61 -6.78 2.55
C ILE A 22 7.02 -5.86 1.50
N SER A 23 6.03 -6.35 0.76
CA SER A 23 5.26 -5.55 -0.18
C SER A 23 3.85 -5.34 0.34
N PHE A 24 3.36 -4.10 0.29
CA PHE A 24 1.99 -3.76 0.64
C PHE A 24 1.50 -2.57 -0.17
N THR A 25 0.19 -2.45 -0.33
CA THR A 25 -0.42 -1.29 -0.99
C THR A 25 -0.73 -0.19 0.02
N LEU A 26 -0.45 1.05 -0.36
CA LEU A 26 -0.69 2.25 0.41
C LEU A 26 -1.58 3.22 -0.39
N GLU A 27 -2.60 3.77 0.26
CA GLU A 27 -3.39 4.90 -0.23
C GLU A 27 -3.00 6.18 0.51
N THR A 28 -2.71 7.26 -0.22
CA THR A 28 -2.39 8.57 0.34
C THR A 28 -3.16 9.67 -0.38
N GLU A 29 -3.48 10.75 0.34
CA GLU A 29 -4.03 11.95 -0.26
C GLU A 29 -2.92 12.81 -0.86
N ALA A 30 -2.93 12.99 -2.18
CA ALA A 30 -1.96 13.79 -2.90
C ALA A 30 -2.51 14.23 -4.26
N GLU A 31 -2.15 15.43 -4.71
CA GLU A 31 -2.67 16.00 -5.98
C GLU A 31 -2.18 15.22 -7.20
N SER A 32 -0.95 14.74 -7.15
CA SER A 32 -0.27 13.98 -8.20
C SER A 32 0.77 13.03 -7.58
N PHE A 33 1.43 12.21 -8.40
CA PHE A 33 2.60 11.46 -7.94
C PHE A 33 3.81 12.36 -7.65
N ASP A 34 3.93 13.50 -8.33
CA ASP A 34 4.98 14.48 -8.03
C ASP A 34 4.83 15.04 -6.62
N ASP A 35 3.60 15.34 -6.18
CA ASP A 35 3.30 15.73 -4.79
C ASP A 35 3.68 14.64 -3.78
N VAL A 36 3.54 13.35 -4.14
CA VAL A 36 4.00 12.25 -3.28
C VAL A 36 5.53 12.26 -3.14
N PHE A 37 6.26 12.51 -4.23
CA PHE A 37 7.72 12.56 -4.20
C PHE A 37 8.24 13.78 -3.43
N GLU A 38 7.63 14.95 -3.62
CA GLU A 38 7.90 16.18 -2.86
C GLU A 38 7.69 15.96 -1.36
N LYS A 39 6.54 15.41 -0.95
CA LYS A 39 6.24 15.08 0.46
C LYS A 39 7.29 14.14 1.07
N LEU A 40 7.74 13.13 0.33
CA LEU A 40 8.80 12.23 0.80
C LEU A 40 10.15 12.95 0.92
N ALA A 41 10.46 13.87 0.00
CA ALA A 41 11.70 14.63 0.03
C ALA A 41 11.75 15.65 1.19
N GLU A 42 10.63 16.32 1.46
CA GLU A 42 10.52 17.36 2.49
C GLU A 42 10.34 16.78 3.90
N ASP A 43 9.33 15.93 4.09
CA ASP A 43 8.95 15.39 5.41
C ASP A 43 9.71 14.11 5.77
N GLY A 44 10.37 13.48 4.79
CA GLY A 44 11.01 12.18 4.95
C GLY A 44 10.01 11.04 5.20
N CYS A 45 8.71 11.29 5.08
CA CYS A 45 7.68 10.28 5.29
C CYS A 45 6.36 10.59 4.56
N LEU A 46 5.55 9.54 4.43
CA LEU A 46 4.22 9.58 3.84
C LEU A 46 3.22 8.98 4.83
N LYS A 47 2.13 9.71 5.11
CA LYS A 47 1.02 9.25 5.94
C LYS A 47 -0.09 8.76 5.01
N GLY A 48 -0.61 7.57 5.26
CA GLY A 48 -1.66 7.00 4.44
C GLY A 48 -2.35 5.82 5.11
N HIS A 49 -3.06 5.04 4.31
CA HIS A 49 -3.72 3.82 4.74
C HIS A 49 -3.10 2.63 4.03
N ARG A 50 -2.58 1.68 4.80
CA ARG A 50 -2.21 0.37 4.28
C ARG A 50 -3.47 -0.42 3.99
N ILE A 51 -3.57 -0.98 2.79
CA ILE A 51 -4.68 -1.84 2.41
C ILE A 51 -4.35 -3.28 2.78
N GLN A 52 -5.15 -3.86 3.67
CA GLN A 52 -5.13 -5.29 3.93
C GLN A 52 -6.05 -5.98 2.95
N THR A 53 -5.55 -7.07 2.36
CA THR A 53 -6.32 -7.88 1.40
C THR A 53 -6.38 -9.32 1.85
N ASN A 54 -7.52 -9.96 1.57
CA ASN A 54 -7.67 -11.41 1.63
C ASN A 54 -7.77 -11.96 0.20
N GLU A 55 -7.18 -13.12 -0.02
CA GLU A 55 -7.37 -13.89 -1.26
C GLU A 55 -8.66 -14.70 -1.11
N ILE A 56 -9.55 -14.62 -2.10
CA ILE A 56 -10.76 -15.45 -2.18
C ILE A 56 -10.51 -16.66 -3.11
N ALA A 57 -11.47 -17.58 -3.19
CA ALA A 57 -11.29 -18.90 -3.81
C ALA A 57 -10.89 -18.88 -5.29
N ASP A 58 -11.17 -17.79 -6.02
CA ASP A 58 -10.80 -17.59 -7.43
C ASP A 58 -9.40 -16.97 -7.62
N GLY A 59 -8.68 -16.70 -6.53
CA GLY A 59 -7.36 -16.04 -6.53
C GLY A 59 -7.43 -14.50 -6.54
N THR A 60 -8.62 -13.90 -6.54
CA THR A 60 -8.80 -12.45 -6.47
C THR A 60 -8.45 -11.93 -5.07
N ARG A 61 -7.81 -10.76 -5.00
CA ARG A 61 -7.53 -10.07 -3.74
C ARG A 61 -8.57 -9.01 -3.45
N VAL A 62 -9.23 -9.15 -2.30
CA VAL A 62 -10.33 -8.29 -1.86
C VAL A 62 -9.85 -7.44 -0.70
N ALA A 63 -10.13 -6.13 -0.73
CA ALA A 63 -9.77 -5.26 0.38
C ALA A 63 -10.67 -5.54 1.58
N VAL A 64 -10.05 -5.81 2.73
CA VAL A 64 -10.77 -6.13 3.96
C VAL A 64 -10.61 -5.05 5.03
N GLU A 65 -9.51 -4.31 5.01
CA GLU A 65 -9.24 -3.27 6.01
C GLU A 65 -8.36 -2.15 5.44
N ARG A 66 -8.58 -0.93 5.94
CA ARG A 66 -7.67 0.22 5.77
C ARG A 66 -7.10 0.58 7.13
N THR A 67 -5.82 0.30 7.32
CA THR A 67 -5.13 0.58 8.59
C THR A 67 -4.24 1.81 8.42
N PRO A 68 -4.33 2.84 9.29
CA PRO A 68 -3.41 3.98 9.26
C PRO A 68 -1.95 3.53 9.28
N HIS A 69 -1.13 4.09 8.39
CA HIS A 69 0.26 3.70 8.21
C HIS A 69 1.14 4.90 7.86
N ILE A 70 2.41 4.85 8.28
CA ILE A 70 3.42 5.85 7.96
C ILE A 70 4.59 5.14 7.30
N VAL A 71 4.98 5.59 6.12
CA VAL A 71 6.15 5.09 5.39
C VAL A 71 7.22 6.16 5.39
N GLY A 72 8.37 5.88 6.01
CA GLY A 72 9.52 6.78 6.00
C GLY A 72 10.50 6.50 4.85
N LEU A 73 11.39 7.44 4.57
CA LEU A 73 12.46 7.33 3.57
C LEU A 73 13.52 6.25 3.93
N ASN A 74 13.62 5.88 5.21
CA ASN A 74 14.76 5.13 5.78
C ASN A 74 14.70 3.60 5.65
N GLY A 75 13.89 3.07 4.75
CA GLY A 75 14.00 1.70 4.29
C GLY A 75 14.06 1.71 2.78
N ILE A 76 14.74 0.75 2.15
CA ILE A 76 14.70 0.55 0.69
C ILE A 76 13.23 0.41 0.29
N ALA A 77 12.56 1.52 0.00
CA ALA A 77 11.14 1.60 -0.27
C ALA A 77 11.01 1.89 -1.75
N VAL A 78 10.82 0.83 -2.54
CA VAL A 78 10.48 1.01 -3.94
C VAL A 78 8.99 1.30 -3.99
N ILE A 79 8.66 2.51 -4.45
CA ILE A 79 7.30 3.00 -4.58
C ILE A 79 6.95 2.97 -6.07
N CYS A 80 5.93 2.20 -6.43
CA CYS A 80 5.43 2.12 -7.79
C CYS A 80 3.96 2.61 -7.84
N PRO A 81 3.61 3.57 -8.71
CA PRO A 81 2.23 3.88 -9.04
C PRO A 81 1.48 2.65 -9.51
N VAL A 82 0.25 2.47 -9.02
CA VAL A 82 -0.58 1.31 -9.35
C VAL A 82 -2.03 1.72 -9.57
N HIS A 83 -2.70 1.01 -10.47
CA HIS A 83 -4.15 1.11 -10.64
C HIS A 83 -4.79 -0.15 -10.05
N PHE A 84 -5.55 0.02 -8.97
CA PHE A 84 -6.32 -1.05 -8.34
C PHE A 84 -7.75 -0.57 -8.13
N ASP A 85 -8.69 -1.44 -8.49
CA ASP A 85 -10.09 -1.35 -8.10
C ASP A 85 -10.31 -2.30 -6.92
N TYR A 86 -10.65 -1.75 -5.75
CA TYR A 86 -10.95 -2.55 -4.58
C TYR A 86 -12.45 -2.83 -4.54
N VAL A 87 -12.81 -4.11 -4.61
CA VAL A 87 -14.14 -4.58 -4.23
C VAL A 87 -14.11 -4.88 -2.72
N TYR A 88 -15.15 -4.49 -1.98
CA TYR A 88 -15.24 -4.81 -0.55
C TYR A 88 -15.86 -6.20 -0.37
N SER A 89 -15.44 -6.94 0.65
CA SER A 89 -15.98 -8.29 0.91
C SER A 89 -17.49 -8.32 1.14
N GLN A 90 -18.11 -7.21 1.57
CA GLN A 90 -19.57 -7.10 1.71
C GLN A 90 -20.31 -7.08 0.37
N GLU A 91 -19.63 -6.84 -0.74
CA GLU A 91 -20.20 -6.80 -2.09
C GLU A 91 -20.07 -8.15 -2.83
N ILE A 92 -19.37 -9.11 -2.23
CA ILE A 92 -19.21 -10.46 -2.77
C ILE A 92 -20.29 -11.32 -2.12
N SER A 93 -21.44 -11.46 -2.79
CA SER A 93 -22.43 -12.46 -2.40
C SER A 93 -21.78 -13.84 -2.46
N GLU A 94 -21.79 -14.59 -1.35
CA GLU A 94 -21.39 -16.00 -1.27
C GLU A 94 -22.40 -16.91 -2.01
N ASP A 95 -22.65 -16.64 -3.29
CA ASP A 95 -23.39 -17.52 -4.19
C ASP A 95 -22.44 -18.03 -5.28
N ALA A 96 -21.56 -18.95 -4.90
CA ALA A 96 -20.83 -19.85 -5.79
C ALA A 96 -20.61 -21.21 -5.12
#